data_AF-A0ABD0SV16-F1
#
_entry.id   AF-A0ABD0SV16-F1
#
_cell.length_a   1.000
_cell.length_b   1.000
_cell.length_c   1.000
_cell.angle_alpha   90.00
_cell.angle_beta   90.00
_cell.angle_gamma   90.00
#
_symmetry.space_group_name_H-M   'P 1'
#
loop_
_entity.id
_entity.type
_entity.pdbx_description
1 polymer ?
#
loop_
_entity_poly.entity_id
_entity_poly.type
_entity_poly.pdbx_seq_one_letter_code
_entity_poly.pdbx_strand_id
1 'polypeptide(L)'
;MLIKMIPGNRSQQRNPLVYLDIAIDGESAGRIIIELRSDVVPKTAENFRALCTGEKGVTSNGKPLHFKGTKFHKAISQFMVQGGDIVNGDGTGGESIYGPTFEDENFILKHEEGVLSMANRGRPHTNGSQFCITTVECPQLDGTNVVFGRVLAGLGLVHEVQACSDDARPRVECVIESCGELSGEWDARCCDGTLDRLPDYPADMPHLHRVHIEELMSSINDVKCSGNQLFSVSRYKAATRKYRKCLRYLPHAHAAIQHMCDAPRRHSQRRSSDLYAAVPSQPRRLLYEARRLHQLRQILLRGPRSG
;
A
#
# COMPACT_ATOMS: atom_id res chain seq x y z
N MET A 1 -8.80 18.53 -4.84
CA MET A 1 -10.22 18.43 -5.23
C MET A 1 -10.72 17.07 -4.75
N LEU A 2 -11.63 17.04 -3.77
CA LEU A 2 -12.18 15.82 -3.14
C LEU A 2 -12.84 14.91 -4.18
N ILE A 3 -12.67 13.60 -4.06
CA ILE A 3 -13.45 12.61 -4.81
C ILE A 3 -14.87 12.62 -4.25
N LYS A 4 -15.78 13.37 -4.88
CA LYS A 4 -17.22 13.29 -4.58
C LYS A 4 -17.83 12.08 -5.30
N MET A 5 -18.15 11.04 -4.54
CA MET A 5 -19.08 10.00 -5.00
C MET A 5 -20.53 10.49 -4.91
N ILE A 6 -21.30 10.25 -5.97
CA ILE A 6 -22.73 10.57 -6.11
C ILE A 6 -23.53 9.82 -5.02
N PRO A 7 -24.52 10.45 -4.35
CA PRO A 7 -25.30 9.80 -3.30
C PRO A 7 -26.34 8.85 -3.92
N GLY A 8 -26.00 7.57 -4.03
CA GLY A 8 -26.94 6.48 -4.28
C GLY A 8 -27.47 5.88 -2.99
N ASN A 9 -28.81 5.91 -2.85
CA ASN A 9 -29.71 5.19 -1.95
C ASN A 9 -29.20 4.69 -0.56
N ARG A 10 -29.77 5.24 0.52
CA ARG A 10 -29.53 4.80 1.91
C ARG A 10 -30.34 3.55 2.25
N SER A 11 -29.72 2.37 2.19
CA SER A 11 -29.99 1.21 3.07
C SER A 11 -29.12 -0.04 2.78
N GLN A 12 -27.89 0.12 2.29
CA GLN A 12 -26.86 -0.92 2.39
C GLN A 12 -25.75 -0.37 3.29
N GLN A 13 -25.54 -1.03 4.43
CA GLN A 13 -24.40 -0.75 5.29
C GLN A 13 -23.14 -0.98 4.44
N ARG A 14 -22.32 0.07 4.28
CA ARG A 14 -21.08 -0.04 3.52
C ARG A 14 -20.17 -1.04 4.23
N ASN A 15 -19.46 -1.83 3.43
CA ASN A 15 -18.43 -2.72 3.94
C ASN A 15 -17.40 -1.96 4.80
N PRO A 16 -17.01 -2.50 5.96
CA PRO A 16 -16.00 -1.89 6.81
C PRO A 16 -14.67 -1.73 6.07
N LEU A 17 -14.01 -0.60 6.33
CA LEU A 17 -12.66 -0.34 5.85
C LEU A 17 -11.71 -0.38 7.04
N VAL A 18 -10.61 -1.11 6.90
CA VAL A 18 -9.56 -1.19 7.91
C VAL A 18 -8.22 -0.81 7.30
N TYR A 19 -7.26 -0.47 8.14
CA TYR A 19 -5.89 -0.18 7.73
C TYR A 19 -4.87 -0.98 8.53
N LEU A 20 -3.74 -1.27 7.88
CA LEU A 20 -2.53 -1.79 8.50
C LEU A 20 -1.36 -0.86 8.12
N ASP A 21 -0.80 -0.16 9.11
CA ASP A 21 0.47 0.55 8.97
C ASP A 21 1.61 -0.44 9.13
N ILE A 22 2.45 -0.56 8.12
CA ILE A 22 3.54 -1.52 8.09
C ILE A 22 4.85 -0.82 8.38
N ALA A 23 5.68 -1.43 9.22
CA ALA A 23 7.09 -1.09 9.36
C ALA A 23 7.94 -2.26 8.83
N ILE A 24 9.01 -1.94 8.10
CA ILE A 24 9.98 -2.91 7.58
C ILE A 24 11.35 -2.53 8.12
N ASP A 25 12.02 -3.48 8.78
CA ASP A 25 13.37 -3.30 9.32
C ASP A 25 13.49 -2.07 10.25
N GLY A 26 12.47 -1.89 11.09
CA GLY A 26 12.34 -0.82 12.08
C GLY A 26 11.90 0.55 11.53
N GLU A 27 11.57 0.65 10.24
CA GLU A 27 11.17 1.92 9.63
C GLU A 27 9.77 1.84 9.04
N SER A 28 8.98 2.89 9.26
CA SER A 28 7.63 3.00 8.72
C SER A 28 7.68 2.92 7.19
N ALA A 29 6.88 2.00 6.65
CA ALA A 29 6.94 1.56 5.27
C ALA A 29 5.76 2.04 4.42
N GLY A 30 4.63 2.29 5.07
CA GLY A 30 3.41 2.78 4.44
C GLY A 30 2.18 2.09 5.02
N ARG A 31 1.04 2.33 4.38
CA ARG A 31 -0.27 1.84 4.83
C ARG A 31 -0.91 0.94 3.80
N ILE A 32 -1.51 -0.15 4.26
CA ILE A 32 -2.40 -1.00 3.48
C ILE A 32 -3.83 -0.65 3.88
N ILE A 33 -4.68 -0.36 2.90
CA ILE A 33 -6.13 -0.11 3.09
C ILE A 33 -6.90 -1.30 2.56
N ILE A 34 -7.85 -1.80 3.35
CA ILE A 34 -8.55 -3.05 3.09
C ILE A 34 -10.04 -2.83 3.23
N GLU A 35 -10.80 -3.29 2.24
CA GLU A 35 -12.25 -3.49 2.34
C GLU A 35 -12.54 -4.90 2.86
N LEU A 36 -13.37 -5.01 3.89
CA LEU A 36 -13.84 -6.28 4.43
C LEU A 36 -15.23 -6.60 3.87
N ARG A 37 -15.38 -7.78 3.26
CA ARG A 37 -16.62 -8.24 2.60
C ARG A 37 -17.66 -8.72 3.61
N SER A 38 -18.07 -7.83 4.51
CA SER A 38 -19.10 -8.08 5.52
C SER A 38 -20.47 -8.42 4.92
N ASP A 39 -20.69 -8.01 3.66
CA ASP A 39 -21.85 -8.37 2.86
C ASP A 39 -21.89 -9.86 2.45
N VAL A 40 -20.74 -10.54 2.43
CA VAL A 40 -20.62 -11.96 2.01
C VAL A 40 -20.21 -12.87 3.17
N VAL A 41 -19.29 -12.42 4.01
CA VAL A 41 -18.72 -13.18 5.13
C VAL A 41 -18.72 -12.33 6.42
N PRO A 42 -19.90 -11.97 6.97
CA PRO A 42 -20.01 -11.07 8.11
C PRO A 42 -19.25 -11.54 9.35
N LYS A 43 -19.22 -12.84 9.67
CA LYS A 43 -18.48 -13.33 10.85
C LYS A 43 -16.98 -13.19 10.68
N THR A 44 -16.48 -13.54 9.49
CA THR A 44 -15.06 -13.47 9.16
C THR A 44 -14.57 -12.02 9.09
N ALA A 45 -15.36 -11.14 8.46
CA ALA A 45 -15.11 -9.71 8.41
C ALA A 45 -15.08 -9.08 9.81
N GLU A 46 -16.05 -9.41 10.67
CA GLU A 46 -16.09 -8.87 12.04
C GLU A 46 -14.90 -9.36 12.89
N ASN A 47 -14.47 -10.61 12.72
CA ASN A 47 -13.26 -11.11 13.38
C ASN A 47 -12.04 -10.28 13.00
N PHE A 48 -11.82 -10.05 11.71
CA PHE A 48 -10.66 -9.27 11.25
C PHE A 48 -10.75 -7.80 11.69
N ARG A 49 -11.93 -7.17 11.56
CA ARG A 49 -12.16 -5.78 11.99
C ARG A 49 -11.85 -5.58 13.47
N ALA A 50 -12.39 -6.45 14.33
CA ALA A 50 -12.18 -6.38 15.77
C ALA A 50 -10.71 -6.65 16.17
N LEU A 51 -10.01 -7.53 15.43
CA LEU A 51 -8.57 -7.73 15.61
C LEU A 51 -7.74 -6.54 15.10
N CYS A 52 -8.24 -5.75 14.15
CA CYS A 52 -7.63 -4.47 13.78
C CYS A 52 -7.84 -3.39 14.86
N THR A 53 -9.00 -3.33 15.52
CA THR A 53 -9.30 -2.30 16.54
C THR A 53 -8.79 -2.65 17.93
N GLY A 54 -8.62 -3.94 18.23
CA GLY A 54 -8.23 -4.42 19.55
C GLY A 54 -9.35 -4.34 20.61
N GLU A 55 -10.61 -4.16 20.20
CA GLU A 55 -11.72 -3.86 21.11
C GLU A 55 -12.20 -5.06 21.95
N LYS A 56 -11.79 -6.28 21.61
CA LYS A 56 -12.29 -7.53 22.23
C LYS A 56 -11.45 -8.02 23.41
N GLY A 57 -10.49 -7.24 23.89
CA GLY A 57 -9.71 -7.55 25.08
C GLY A 57 -8.55 -8.52 24.80
N VAL A 58 -8.53 -9.67 25.48
CA VAL A 58 -7.42 -10.62 25.46
C VAL A 58 -7.88 -12.05 25.14
N THR A 59 -6.96 -12.85 24.60
CA THR A 59 -7.11 -14.29 24.36
C THR A 59 -7.15 -15.07 25.68
N SER A 60 -7.50 -16.35 25.58
CA SER A 60 -7.45 -17.31 26.69
C SER A 60 -6.09 -17.35 27.44
N ASN A 61 -4.99 -17.09 26.73
CA ASN A 61 -3.63 -17.04 27.29
C ASN A 61 -3.16 -15.63 27.66
N GLY A 62 -4.07 -14.65 27.74
CA GLY A 62 -3.79 -13.29 28.18
C GLY A 62 -3.08 -12.40 27.15
N LYS A 63 -3.00 -12.82 25.88
CA LYS A 63 -2.44 -11.98 24.80
C LYS A 63 -3.52 -11.05 24.26
N PRO A 64 -3.21 -9.80 23.85
CA PRO A 64 -4.22 -8.93 23.25
C PRO A 64 -4.83 -9.53 21.98
N LEU A 65 -6.16 -9.44 21.84
CA LEU A 65 -6.88 -9.72 20.58
C LEU A 65 -6.69 -8.54 19.61
N HIS A 66 -5.44 -8.32 19.17
CA HIS A 66 -5.06 -7.13 18.39
C HIS A 66 -3.87 -7.41 17.45
N PHE A 67 -3.95 -6.96 16.20
CA PHE A 67 -2.86 -7.12 15.23
C PHE A 67 -1.69 -6.16 15.43
N LYS A 68 -1.86 -5.05 16.16
CA LYS A 68 -0.79 -4.10 16.43
C LYS A 68 0.40 -4.79 17.10
N GLY A 69 1.58 -4.65 16.51
CA GLY A 69 2.83 -5.26 16.96
C GLY A 69 3.04 -6.70 16.46
N THR A 70 2.08 -7.30 15.76
CA THR A 70 2.28 -8.61 15.12
C THR A 70 3.08 -8.48 13.82
N LYS A 71 3.67 -9.59 13.39
CA LYS A 71 4.54 -9.62 12.19
C LYS A 71 4.00 -10.53 11.10
N PHE A 72 4.39 -10.23 9.87
CA PHE A 72 4.32 -11.20 8.78
C PHE A 72 5.41 -12.23 9.01
N HIS A 73 5.00 -13.44 9.41
CA HIS A 73 5.92 -14.50 9.79
C HIS A 73 6.26 -15.43 8.61
N LYS A 74 5.52 -15.33 7.51
CA LYS A 74 5.73 -16.12 6.29
C LYS A 74 5.40 -15.29 5.06
N ALA A 75 6.25 -15.36 4.04
CA ALA A 75 6.04 -14.72 2.75
C ALA A 75 6.62 -15.60 1.66
N ILE A 76 5.78 -15.96 0.69
CA ILE A 76 6.10 -16.83 -0.44
C ILE A 76 5.93 -16.05 -1.73
N SER A 77 7.00 -16.03 -2.54
CA SER A 77 7.05 -15.41 -3.85
C SER A 77 6.01 -16.00 -4.77
N GLN A 78 5.36 -15.14 -5.56
CA GLN A 78 4.31 -15.55 -6.50
C GLN A 78 3.20 -16.36 -5.82
N PHE A 79 2.88 -16.01 -4.57
CA PHE A 79 1.79 -16.64 -3.83
C PHE A 79 1.14 -15.64 -2.87
N MET A 80 1.73 -15.43 -1.69
CA MET A 80 1.10 -14.62 -0.63
C MET A 80 2.09 -14.17 0.44
N VAL A 81 1.65 -13.20 1.26
CA VAL A 81 2.24 -12.89 2.57
C VAL A 81 1.26 -13.27 3.66
N GLN A 82 1.75 -13.83 4.77
CA GLN A 82 0.94 -14.35 5.87
C GLN A 82 1.36 -13.74 7.20
N GLY A 83 0.36 -13.31 7.97
CA GLY A 83 0.49 -12.68 9.26
C GLY A 83 -0.64 -13.07 10.21
N GLY A 84 -0.84 -12.29 11.27
CA GLY A 84 -1.97 -12.46 12.18
C GLY A 84 -1.82 -13.54 13.25
N ASP A 85 -0.62 -14.09 13.46
CA ASP A 85 -0.36 -14.88 14.68
C ASP A 85 -0.15 -13.93 15.86
N ILE A 86 -1.24 -13.64 16.56
CA ILE A 86 -1.28 -12.73 17.73
C ILE A 86 -0.72 -13.37 19.01
N VAL A 87 -0.43 -14.68 19.00
CA VAL A 87 -0.05 -15.42 20.21
C VAL A 87 1.46 -15.68 20.24
N ASN A 88 1.99 -16.34 19.20
CA ASN A 88 3.39 -16.76 19.12
C ASN A 88 4.19 -15.95 18.09
N GLY A 89 3.50 -15.38 17.09
CA GLY A 89 4.13 -14.61 16.02
C GLY A 89 4.99 -15.44 15.06
N ASP A 90 4.86 -16.76 15.05
CA ASP A 90 5.67 -17.67 14.22
C ASP A 90 4.83 -18.59 13.31
N GLY A 91 3.50 -18.47 13.39
CA GLY A 91 2.54 -19.25 12.62
C GLY A 91 1.96 -20.44 13.37
N THR A 92 2.42 -20.73 14.59
CA THR A 92 1.92 -21.84 15.41
C THR A 92 0.74 -21.45 16.30
N GLY A 93 0.49 -20.15 16.47
CA GLY A 93 -0.53 -19.61 17.36
C GLY A 93 -1.73 -18.97 16.63
N GLY A 94 -2.38 -18.05 17.34
CA GLY A 94 -3.57 -17.33 16.88
C GLY A 94 -4.85 -17.78 17.58
N GLU A 95 -5.77 -16.84 17.75
CA GLU A 95 -7.07 -17.06 18.39
C GLU A 95 -8.05 -16.04 17.80
N SER A 96 -9.28 -16.47 17.51
CA SER A 96 -10.32 -15.57 17.00
C SER A 96 -10.99 -14.81 18.13
N ILE A 97 -11.76 -13.77 17.78
CA ILE A 97 -12.59 -13.06 18.77
C ILE A 97 -13.73 -13.93 19.33
N TYR A 98 -13.98 -15.11 18.75
CA TYR A 98 -15.01 -16.06 19.14
C TYR A 98 -14.46 -17.24 19.95
N GLY A 99 -13.14 -17.28 20.20
CA GLY A 99 -12.44 -18.40 20.84
C GLY A 99 -11.32 -18.98 19.96
N PRO A 100 -10.80 -20.19 20.29
CA PRO A 100 -9.64 -20.77 19.63
C PRO A 100 -9.75 -20.85 18.11
N THR A 101 -10.91 -21.25 17.59
CA THR A 101 -11.21 -21.31 16.17
C THR A 101 -12.68 -21.03 15.88
N PHE A 102 -13.01 -20.68 14.63
CA PHE A 102 -14.38 -20.60 14.12
C PHE A 102 -14.52 -21.25 12.73
N GLU A 103 -15.78 -21.45 12.34
CA GLU A 103 -16.21 -22.15 11.12
C GLU A 103 -15.83 -21.42 9.82
N ASP A 104 -15.67 -22.16 8.72
CA ASP A 104 -15.66 -21.58 7.38
C ASP A 104 -17.06 -21.07 7.02
N GLU A 105 -17.17 -19.80 6.62
CA GLU A 105 -18.46 -19.16 6.40
C GLU A 105 -19.04 -19.47 5.01
N ASN A 106 -18.27 -19.26 3.94
CA ASN A 106 -18.52 -19.74 2.59
C ASN A 106 -17.27 -19.59 1.70
N PHE A 107 -17.34 -20.09 0.47
CA PHE A 107 -16.25 -20.05 -0.53
C PHE A 107 -16.69 -19.39 -1.85
N ILE A 108 -17.59 -18.41 -1.79
CA ILE A 108 -18.16 -17.75 -2.98
C ILE A 108 -17.10 -16.90 -3.69
N LEU A 109 -16.30 -16.16 -2.92
CA LEU A 109 -15.25 -15.28 -3.43
C LEU A 109 -14.00 -16.10 -3.81
N LYS A 110 -13.31 -15.64 -4.85
CA LYS A 110 -12.16 -16.32 -5.47
C LYS A 110 -10.85 -15.65 -5.09
N HIS A 111 -9.77 -16.42 -5.07
CA HIS A 111 -8.45 -15.94 -4.70
C HIS A 111 -7.76 -15.18 -5.85
N GLU A 112 -8.24 -13.97 -6.14
CA GLU A 112 -7.58 -13.02 -7.06
C GLU A 112 -6.32 -12.41 -6.42
N GLU A 113 -5.52 -11.64 -7.16
CA GLU A 113 -4.45 -10.83 -6.59
C GLU A 113 -5.00 -9.74 -5.65
N GLY A 114 -4.35 -9.56 -4.50
CA GLY A 114 -4.67 -8.50 -3.54
C GLY A 114 -5.92 -8.78 -2.70
N VAL A 115 -6.36 -10.03 -2.58
CA VAL A 115 -7.45 -10.41 -1.66
C VAL A 115 -6.90 -10.89 -0.32
N LEU A 116 -7.69 -10.73 0.73
CA LEU A 116 -7.44 -11.30 2.05
C LEU A 116 -8.15 -12.64 2.16
N SER A 117 -7.44 -13.63 2.70
CA SER A 117 -7.98 -14.97 2.95
C SER A 117 -7.56 -15.49 4.32
N MET A 118 -8.43 -16.25 4.98
CA MET A 118 -8.14 -16.84 6.28
C MET A 118 -7.09 -17.95 6.14
N ALA A 119 -6.05 -17.91 6.96
CA ALA A 119 -5.17 -19.05 7.12
C ALA A 119 -5.78 -20.00 8.16
N ASN A 120 -5.89 -21.28 7.80
CA ASN A 120 -6.45 -22.33 8.64
C ASN A 120 -5.41 -23.46 8.87
N ARG A 121 -5.77 -24.47 9.66
CA ARG A 121 -4.85 -25.55 10.06
C ARG A 121 -4.86 -26.74 9.08
N GLY A 122 -5.17 -26.49 7.81
CA GLY A 122 -5.24 -27.52 6.77
C GLY A 122 -6.46 -28.45 6.88
N ARG A 123 -7.46 -28.07 7.69
CA ARG A 123 -8.75 -28.76 7.80
C ARG A 123 -9.88 -27.73 7.93
N PRO A 124 -11.11 -28.07 7.49
CA PRO A 124 -12.26 -27.17 7.58
C PRO A 124 -12.47 -26.64 9.00
N HIS A 125 -13.03 -25.44 9.11
CA HIS A 125 -13.54 -24.87 10.36
C HIS A 125 -12.45 -24.63 11.42
N THR A 126 -11.26 -24.23 10.99
CA THR A 126 -10.12 -23.94 11.88
C THR A 126 -9.58 -22.52 11.73
N ASN A 127 -10.47 -21.57 11.42
CA ASN A 127 -10.11 -20.16 11.27
C ASN A 127 -9.80 -19.54 12.63
N GLY A 128 -8.69 -18.82 12.75
CA GLY A 128 -8.28 -18.12 13.97
C GLY A 128 -8.12 -16.62 13.72
N SER A 129 -6.94 -16.09 14.05
CA SER A 129 -6.53 -14.72 13.71
C SER A 129 -5.60 -14.62 12.50
N GLN A 130 -5.00 -15.75 12.06
CA GLN A 130 -4.05 -15.73 10.97
C GLN A 130 -4.74 -15.50 9.63
N PHE A 131 -4.09 -14.72 8.78
CA PHE A 131 -4.58 -14.36 7.45
C PHE A 131 -3.42 -14.32 6.45
N CYS A 132 -3.75 -14.43 5.17
CA CYS A 132 -2.83 -14.12 4.09
C CYS A 132 -3.40 -13.03 3.16
N ILE A 133 -2.48 -12.31 2.51
CA ILE A 133 -2.79 -11.40 1.40
C ILE A 133 -2.12 -12.00 0.16
N THR A 134 -2.92 -12.29 -0.86
CA THR A 134 -2.43 -12.85 -2.12
C THR A 134 -1.66 -11.80 -2.92
N THR A 135 -0.56 -12.21 -3.55
CA THR A 135 0.25 -11.36 -4.44
C THR A 135 0.11 -11.74 -5.92
N VAL A 136 -0.65 -12.80 -6.19
CA VAL A 136 -1.03 -13.30 -7.51
C VAL A 136 -2.36 -14.04 -7.35
N GLU A 137 -2.98 -14.47 -8.45
CA GLU A 137 -4.12 -15.39 -8.39
C GLU A 137 -3.72 -16.74 -7.79
N CYS A 138 -4.52 -17.27 -6.86
CA CYS A 138 -4.23 -18.49 -6.09
C CYS A 138 -5.40 -19.49 -6.12
N PRO A 139 -5.83 -19.99 -7.29
CA PRO A 139 -7.01 -20.86 -7.41
C PRO A 139 -6.91 -22.17 -6.59
N GLN A 140 -5.70 -22.61 -6.25
CA GLN A 140 -5.46 -23.76 -5.37
C GLN A 140 -6.00 -23.59 -3.94
N LEU A 141 -6.35 -22.37 -3.53
CA LEU A 141 -6.97 -22.06 -2.23
C LEU A 141 -8.51 -21.98 -2.31
N ASP A 142 -9.08 -22.03 -3.51
CA ASP A 142 -10.52 -21.96 -3.68
C ASP A 142 -11.21 -23.18 -3.07
N GLY A 143 -12.28 -22.93 -2.29
CA GLY A 143 -13.02 -23.99 -1.62
C GLY A 143 -12.38 -24.52 -0.34
N THR A 144 -11.18 -24.05 0.02
CA THR A 144 -10.45 -24.48 1.22
C THR A 144 -10.16 -23.34 2.19
N ASN A 145 -9.99 -22.12 1.71
CA ASN A 145 -9.74 -20.93 2.52
C ASN A 145 -10.80 -19.85 2.24
N VAL A 146 -11.28 -19.20 3.30
CA VAL A 146 -12.33 -18.17 3.19
C VAL A 146 -11.71 -16.84 2.76
N VAL A 147 -12.05 -16.36 1.56
CA VAL A 147 -11.74 -14.98 1.13
C VAL A 147 -12.72 -14.01 1.78
N PHE A 148 -12.19 -12.96 2.41
CA PHE A 148 -13.01 -12.06 3.23
C PHE A 148 -12.74 -10.56 3.03
N GLY A 149 -11.81 -10.19 2.16
CA GLY A 149 -11.52 -8.78 1.90
C GLY A 149 -10.66 -8.55 0.67
N ARG A 150 -10.45 -7.28 0.33
CA ARG A 150 -9.59 -6.86 -0.78
C ARG A 150 -8.78 -5.61 -0.41
N VAL A 151 -7.53 -5.58 -0.83
CA VAL A 151 -6.66 -4.41 -0.73
C VAL A 151 -7.17 -3.34 -1.71
N LEU A 152 -7.52 -2.16 -1.19
CA LEU A 152 -7.90 -0.99 -1.99
C LEU A 152 -6.70 -0.08 -2.30
N ALA A 153 -5.72 -0.03 -1.40
CA ALA A 153 -4.47 0.69 -1.58
C ALA A 153 -3.34 0.02 -0.81
N GLY A 154 -2.11 0.13 -1.31
CA GLY A 154 -0.92 -0.43 -0.67
C GLY A 154 -0.55 -1.84 -1.14
N LEU A 155 -1.09 -2.32 -2.27
CA LEU A 155 -0.68 -3.61 -2.86
C LEU A 155 0.82 -3.64 -3.17
N GLY A 156 1.39 -2.51 -3.63
CA GLY A 156 2.84 -2.37 -3.82
C GLY A 156 3.66 -2.59 -2.55
N LEU A 157 3.10 -2.27 -1.38
CA LEU A 157 3.72 -2.49 -0.08
C LEU A 157 3.65 -3.98 0.31
N VAL A 158 2.56 -4.67 -0.03
CA VAL A 158 2.44 -6.13 0.12
C VAL A 158 3.54 -6.84 -0.68
N HIS A 159 3.79 -6.43 -1.92
CA HIS A 159 4.91 -6.97 -2.72
C HIS A 159 6.29 -6.64 -2.11
N GLU A 160 6.44 -5.49 -1.46
CA GLU A 160 7.69 -5.15 -0.77
C GLU A 160 7.92 -6.07 0.44
N VAL A 161 6.87 -6.37 1.21
CA VAL A 161 6.92 -7.37 2.29
C VAL A 161 7.27 -8.75 1.74
N GLN A 162 6.68 -9.15 0.61
CA GLN A 162 7.02 -10.41 -0.05
C GLN A 162 8.50 -10.48 -0.43
N ALA A 163 9.03 -9.42 -1.06
CA ALA A 163 10.42 -9.34 -1.51
C ALA A 163 11.45 -9.39 -0.37
N CYS A 164 11.02 -9.25 0.89
CA CYS A 164 11.87 -9.42 2.07
C CYS A 164 12.15 -10.90 2.41
N SER A 165 11.57 -11.86 1.70
CA SER A 165 11.68 -13.31 1.97
C SER A 165 12.27 -14.08 0.78
N ASP A 166 12.83 -15.26 1.05
CA ASP A 166 13.17 -16.30 0.06
C ASP A 166 12.23 -17.50 0.28
N ASP A 167 10.92 -17.27 0.12
CA ASP A 167 9.85 -18.27 0.25
C ASP A 167 9.68 -18.91 1.63
N ALA A 168 10.07 -18.19 2.69
CA ALA A 168 9.94 -18.63 4.06
C ALA A 168 9.60 -17.45 4.98
N ARG A 169 10.30 -17.35 6.12
CA ARG A 169 10.22 -16.20 7.02
C ARG A 169 10.98 -15.02 6.41
N PRO A 170 10.42 -13.79 6.44
CA PRO A 170 11.15 -12.60 6.01
C PRO A 170 12.52 -12.45 6.69
N ARG A 171 13.54 -12.05 5.92
CA ARG A 171 14.93 -11.82 6.36
C ARG A 171 15.06 -10.62 7.30
N VAL A 172 14.14 -9.66 7.18
CA VAL A 172 13.99 -8.51 8.06
C VAL A 172 12.59 -8.53 8.65
N GLU A 173 12.40 -7.91 9.81
CA GLU A 173 11.07 -7.86 10.43
C GLU A 173 10.13 -6.97 9.65
N CYS A 174 8.96 -7.52 9.30
CA CYS A 174 7.83 -6.81 8.70
C CYS A 174 6.68 -6.83 9.70
N VAL A 175 6.41 -5.69 10.34
CA VAL A 175 5.53 -5.56 11.51
C VAL A 175 4.34 -4.68 11.18
N ILE A 176 3.17 -5.00 11.72
CA ILE A 176 2.00 -4.13 11.74
C ILE A 176 2.19 -3.12 12.90
N GLU A 177 2.73 -1.95 12.59
CA GLU A 177 3.04 -0.89 13.57
C GLU A 177 1.77 -0.31 14.21
N SER A 178 0.73 -0.15 13.40
CA SER A 178 -0.58 0.32 13.84
C SER A 178 -1.66 -0.27 12.94
N CYS A 179 -2.87 -0.43 13.47
CA CYS A 179 -4.02 -0.89 12.70
C CYS A 179 -5.31 -0.34 13.32
N GLY A 180 -6.38 -0.40 12.56
CA GLY A 180 -7.70 0.02 13.04
C GLY A 180 -8.73 0.07 11.94
N GLU A 181 -9.93 0.54 12.31
CA GLU A 181 -11.04 0.79 11.41
C GLU A 181 -11.04 2.25 10.96
N LEU A 182 -11.39 2.49 9.70
CA LEU A 182 -11.52 3.82 9.12
C LEU A 182 -12.98 4.26 9.14
N SER A 183 -13.23 5.41 9.77
CA SER A 183 -14.53 6.07 9.71
C SER A 183 -14.47 7.23 8.71
N GLY A 184 -15.25 7.14 7.62
CA GLY A 184 -15.41 8.23 6.65
C GLY A 184 -14.54 8.13 5.40
N GLU A 185 -14.16 9.30 4.86
CA GLU A 185 -13.28 9.39 3.69
C GLU A 185 -11.85 9.00 4.07
N TRP A 186 -11.23 8.14 3.26
CA TRP A 186 -9.86 7.70 3.44
C TRP A 186 -9.00 8.11 2.25
N ASP A 187 -7.70 8.10 2.46
CA ASP A 187 -6.73 8.51 1.46
C ASP A 187 -5.44 7.68 1.58
N ALA A 188 -4.82 7.36 0.44
CA ALA A 188 -3.57 6.62 0.34
C ALA A 188 -2.32 7.53 0.49
N ARG A 189 -2.50 8.86 0.59
CA ARG A 189 -1.38 9.79 0.75
C ARG A 189 -0.55 9.51 2.00
N CYS A 190 0.75 9.80 1.89
CA CYS A 190 1.67 9.73 3.03
C CYS A 190 1.27 10.71 4.15
N CYS A 191 1.31 10.22 5.39
CA CYS A 191 0.89 10.95 6.59
C CYS A 191 1.97 10.89 7.69
N ASP A 192 3.25 10.84 7.32
CA ASP A 192 4.38 10.74 8.27
C ASP A 192 4.87 12.09 8.83
N GLY A 193 4.07 13.15 8.65
CA GLY A 193 4.39 14.51 9.08
C GLY A 193 5.39 15.25 8.19
N THR A 194 5.86 14.64 7.11
CA THR A 194 6.76 15.30 6.14
C THR A 194 5.99 16.13 5.09
N LEU A 195 6.72 16.77 4.17
CA LEU A 195 6.12 17.48 3.03
C LEU A 195 5.57 16.51 1.96
N ASP A 196 5.94 15.23 2.04
CA ASP A 196 5.46 14.20 1.12
C ASP A 196 3.94 14.00 1.26
N ARG A 197 3.22 14.31 0.19
CA ARG A 197 1.77 14.09 0.08
C ARG A 197 1.41 13.04 -0.97
N LEU A 198 2.37 12.37 -1.60
CA LEU A 198 2.04 11.34 -2.59
C LEU A 198 1.70 10.03 -1.87
N PRO A 199 0.85 9.17 -2.46
CA PRO A 199 0.79 7.77 -2.06
C PRO A 199 2.14 7.09 -2.22
N ASP A 200 2.41 6.01 -1.48
CA ASP A 200 3.73 5.35 -1.56
C ASP A 200 3.97 4.69 -2.92
N TYR A 201 2.91 4.26 -3.58
CA TYR A 201 2.94 3.69 -4.92
C TYR A 201 2.05 4.49 -5.88
N PRO A 202 2.54 4.79 -7.11
CA PRO A 202 1.74 5.49 -8.13
C PRO A 202 0.40 4.81 -8.47
N ALA A 203 0.33 3.48 -8.36
CA ALA A 203 -0.89 2.71 -8.63
C ALA A 203 -2.05 3.06 -7.67
N ASP A 204 -1.74 3.52 -6.46
CA ASP A 204 -2.72 3.97 -5.47
C ASP A 204 -3.23 5.40 -5.75
N MET A 205 -2.87 5.99 -6.90
CA MET A 205 -3.33 7.29 -7.36
C MET A 205 -4.07 7.18 -8.71
N PRO A 206 -5.37 6.79 -8.72
CA PRO A 206 -6.12 6.52 -9.95
C PRO A 206 -6.17 7.67 -10.96
N HIS A 207 -6.00 8.90 -10.49
CA HIS A 207 -6.04 10.11 -11.32
C HIS A 207 -4.66 10.68 -11.64
N LEU A 208 -3.58 9.94 -11.40
CA LEU A 208 -2.20 10.40 -11.64
C LEU A 208 -2.00 10.97 -13.05
N HIS A 209 -2.55 10.33 -14.08
CA HIS A 209 -2.45 10.79 -15.47
C HIS A 209 -3.17 12.13 -15.75
N ARG A 210 -4.07 12.57 -14.86
CA ARG A 210 -4.80 13.85 -14.96
C ARG A 210 -4.15 14.96 -14.14
N VAL A 211 -3.18 14.65 -13.30
CA VAL A 211 -2.45 15.65 -12.49
C VAL A 211 -1.62 16.51 -13.41
N HIS A 212 -1.65 17.83 -13.20
CA HIS A 212 -0.83 18.75 -13.97
C HIS A 212 0.66 18.46 -13.72
N ILE A 213 1.48 18.49 -14.77
CA ILE A 213 2.90 18.13 -14.66
C ILE A 213 3.65 19.00 -13.65
N GLU A 214 3.30 20.27 -13.54
CA GLU A 214 3.90 21.21 -12.58
C GLU A 214 3.59 20.77 -11.13
N GLU A 215 2.35 20.38 -10.86
CA GLU A 215 1.92 19.86 -9.55
C GLU A 215 2.59 18.52 -9.21
N LEU A 216 2.68 17.62 -10.18
CA LEU A 216 3.36 16.33 -10.00
C LEU A 216 4.86 16.53 -9.73
N MET A 217 5.53 17.39 -10.49
CA MET A 217 6.96 17.70 -10.28
C MET A 217 7.20 18.40 -8.94
N SER A 218 6.30 19.30 -8.53
CA SER A 218 6.34 19.90 -7.19
C SER A 218 6.24 18.83 -6.11
N SER A 219 5.27 17.93 -6.23
CA SER A 219 5.06 16.84 -5.26
C SER A 219 6.27 15.89 -5.19
N ILE A 220 6.87 15.53 -6.34
CA ILE A 220 8.10 14.73 -6.40
C ILE A 220 9.27 15.46 -5.70
N ASN A 221 9.36 16.79 -5.89
CA ASN A 221 10.36 17.59 -5.21
C ASN A 221 10.14 17.62 -3.69
N ASP A 222 8.89 17.70 -3.22
CA ASP A 222 8.55 17.64 -1.80
C ASP A 222 8.94 16.29 -1.17
N VAL A 223 8.75 15.18 -1.89
CA VAL A 223 9.23 13.85 -1.48
C VAL A 223 10.76 13.84 -1.38
N LYS A 224 11.46 14.39 -2.37
CA LYS A 224 12.93 14.49 -2.36
C LYS A 224 13.43 15.34 -1.18
N CYS A 225 12.81 16.50 -0.95
CA CYS A 225 13.13 17.38 0.17
C CYS A 225 12.92 16.68 1.52
N SER A 226 11.83 15.93 1.67
CA SER A 226 11.57 15.09 2.84
C SER A 226 12.67 14.04 3.04
N GLY A 227 13.13 13.41 1.94
CA GLY A 227 14.28 12.50 1.97
C GLY A 227 15.57 13.17 2.43
N ASN A 228 15.86 14.39 1.93
CA ASN A 228 17.04 15.16 2.34
C ASN A 228 17.02 15.51 3.83
N GLN A 229 15.84 15.91 4.36
CA GLN A 229 15.66 16.21 5.78
C GLN A 229 15.90 14.97 6.66
N LEU A 230 15.36 13.81 6.27
CA LEU A 230 15.61 12.55 6.97
C LEU A 230 17.10 12.15 6.92
N PHE A 231 17.75 12.39 5.78
CA PHE A 231 19.18 12.12 5.62
C PHE A 231 20.04 13.00 6.53
N SER A 232 19.70 14.28 6.68
CA SER A 232 20.46 15.22 7.53
C SER A 232 20.38 14.89 9.02
N VAL A 233 19.33 14.18 9.46
CA VAL A 233 19.17 13.68 10.83
C VAL A 233 19.60 12.21 10.97
N SER A 234 20.43 11.71 10.05
CA SER A 234 20.97 10.34 10.04
C SER A 234 19.93 9.20 9.96
N ARG A 235 18.68 9.48 9.55
CA ARG A 235 17.65 8.47 9.27
C ARG A 235 17.77 7.95 7.83
N TYR A 236 18.88 7.27 7.54
CA TYR A 236 19.24 6.89 6.17
C TYR A 236 18.28 5.91 5.50
N LYS A 237 17.70 4.96 6.25
CA LYS A 237 16.71 4.01 5.73
C LYS A 237 15.43 4.73 5.30
N ALA A 238 14.88 5.58 6.16
CA ALA A 238 13.71 6.41 5.85
C ALA A 238 13.98 7.36 4.66
N ALA A 239 15.15 8.00 4.62
CA ALA A 239 15.56 8.83 3.49
C ALA A 239 15.61 8.03 2.17
N THR A 240 16.17 6.82 2.21
CA THR A 240 16.24 5.92 1.05
C THR A 240 14.84 5.55 0.54
N ARG A 241 13.87 5.32 1.44
CA ARG A 241 12.47 5.07 1.04
C ARG A 241 11.87 6.24 0.28
N LYS A 242 12.10 7.49 0.73
CA LYS A 242 11.65 8.70 0.02
C LYS A 242 12.32 8.83 -1.36
N TYR A 243 13.63 8.57 -1.46
CA TYR A 243 14.30 8.61 -2.77
C TYR A 243 13.79 7.52 -3.72
N ARG A 244 13.56 6.30 -3.24
CA ARG A 244 12.93 5.23 -4.04
C ARG A 244 11.53 5.59 -4.48
N LYS A 245 10.75 6.28 -3.64
CA LYS A 245 9.45 6.82 -4.01
C LYS A 245 9.54 7.83 -5.14
N CYS A 246 10.49 8.78 -5.09
CA CYS A 246 10.75 9.66 -6.24
C CYS A 246 11.02 8.85 -7.53
N LEU A 247 11.84 7.81 -7.44
CA LEU A 247 12.16 6.94 -8.59
C LEU A 247 10.94 6.20 -9.14
N ARG A 248 9.94 5.89 -8.31
CA ARG A 248 8.66 5.31 -8.75
C ARG A 248 7.82 6.32 -9.54
N TYR A 249 7.79 7.58 -9.13
CA TYR A 249 6.96 8.62 -9.77
C TYR A 249 7.59 9.26 -11.01
N LEU A 250 8.92 9.34 -11.09
CA LEU A 250 9.63 10.00 -12.19
C LEU A 250 9.28 9.48 -13.60
N PRO A 251 9.10 8.16 -13.83
CA PRO A 251 8.66 7.67 -15.14
C PRO A 251 7.30 8.22 -15.58
N HIS A 252 6.36 8.42 -14.65
CA HIS A 252 5.04 9.00 -14.95
C HIS A 252 5.15 10.47 -15.35
N ALA A 253 5.97 11.24 -14.62
CA ALA A 253 6.26 12.63 -14.99
C ALA A 253 6.96 12.72 -16.35
N HIS A 254 7.92 11.84 -16.62
CA HIS A 254 8.62 11.81 -17.90
C HIS A 254 7.67 11.51 -19.07
N ALA A 255 6.80 10.49 -18.93
CA ALA A 255 5.82 10.15 -19.95
C ALA A 255 4.85 11.32 -20.22
N ALA A 256 4.38 12.00 -19.17
CA ALA A 256 3.52 13.18 -19.32
C ALA A 256 4.21 14.32 -20.09
N ILE A 257 5.50 14.58 -19.81
CA ILE A 257 6.30 15.58 -20.54
C ILE A 257 6.47 15.19 -22.01
N GLN A 258 6.76 13.92 -22.30
CA GLN A 258 6.91 13.43 -23.67
C GLN A 258 5.62 13.63 -24.47
N HIS A 259 4.47 13.25 -23.91
CA HIS A 259 3.16 13.49 -24.53
C HIS A 259 2.89 14.97 -24.83
N MET A 260 3.31 15.89 -23.95
CA MET A 260 3.18 17.33 -24.20
C MET A 260 4.08 17.83 -25.34
N CYS A 261 5.30 17.28 -25.46
CA CYS A 261 6.24 17.62 -26.52
C CYS A 261 5.81 17.07 -27.89
N ASP A 262 5.24 15.86 -27.90
CA ASP A 262 4.84 15.15 -29.11
C ASP A 262 3.44 15.55 -29.60
N ALA A 263 2.66 16.25 -28.78
CA ALA A 263 1.36 16.78 -29.18
C ALA A 263 1.53 17.71 -30.40
N PRO A 264 0.81 17.46 -31.52
CA PRO A 264 0.93 18.30 -32.70
C PRO A 264 0.60 19.75 -32.31
N ARG A 265 1.53 20.66 -32.62
CA ARG A 265 1.28 22.10 -32.48
C ARG A 265 0.02 22.41 -33.27
N ARG A 266 -1.11 22.59 -32.57
CA ARG A 266 -2.33 23.06 -33.21
C ARG A 266 -1.97 24.38 -33.87
N HIS A 267 -1.94 24.40 -35.21
CA HIS A 267 -1.78 25.62 -35.98
C HIS A 267 -2.99 26.52 -35.69
N SER A 268 -2.89 27.37 -34.67
CA SER A 268 -3.76 28.53 -34.55
C SER A 268 -3.20 29.59 -35.50
N GLN A 269 -3.74 29.62 -36.73
CA GLN A 269 -3.83 30.85 -37.48
C GLN A 269 -4.64 31.85 -36.65
N ARG A 270 -3.97 32.72 -35.90
CA ARG A 270 -4.46 34.08 -35.63
C ARG A 270 -3.28 35.02 -35.76
N ARG A 271 -3.41 35.93 -36.72
CA ARG A 271 -2.46 37.00 -37.02
C ARG A 271 -2.46 38.04 -35.90
N SER A 272 -1.27 38.64 -35.79
CA SER A 272 -0.93 40.00 -35.34
C SER A 272 -1.19 40.41 -33.90
N SER A 273 -0.05 40.77 -33.27
CA SER A 273 0.14 41.86 -32.31
C SER A 273 -0.79 41.87 -31.10
N ASP A 274 -0.38 41.18 -30.04
CA ASP A 274 -0.29 41.74 -28.69
C ASP A 274 0.22 40.66 -27.72
N LEU A 275 0.83 41.11 -26.61
CA LEU A 275 1.38 40.35 -25.49
C LEU A 275 2.83 39.84 -25.61
N TYR A 276 3.76 40.79 -25.41
CA TYR A 276 4.84 40.55 -24.45
C TYR A 276 4.22 40.46 -23.04
N ALA A 277 3.84 39.26 -22.58
CA ALA A 277 3.68 38.96 -21.16
C ALA A 277 3.63 37.44 -20.91
N ALA A 278 4.59 36.97 -20.10
CA ALA A 278 4.63 35.67 -19.43
C ALA A 278 4.58 34.41 -20.31
N VAL A 279 5.71 34.11 -20.97
CA VAL A 279 6.07 32.72 -21.31
C VAL A 279 6.56 32.04 -20.03
N PRO A 280 5.94 30.95 -19.53
CA PRO A 280 6.52 30.17 -18.44
C PRO A 280 7.80 29.51 -18.94
N SER A 281 8.94 30.04 -18.50
CA SER A 281 10.21 29.32 -18.53
C SER A 281 10.06 28.07 -17.67
N GLN A 282 10.26 26.84 -18.12
CA GLN A 282 10.78 26.34 -19.39
C GLN A 282 10.59 24.81 -19.32
N PRO A 283 9.84 24.18 -20.24
CA PRO A 283 9.79 22.71 -20.35
C PRO A 283 11.18 22.06 -20.44
N ARG A 284 12.16 22.80 -20.98
CA ARG A 284 13.58 22.41 -21.05
C ARG A 284 14.27 22.28 -19.70
N ARG A 285 13.92 23.12 -18.72
CA ARG A 285 14.48 23.06 -17.36
C ARG A 285 13.95 21.83 -16.61
N LEU A 286 12.65 21.56 -16.74
CA LEU A 286 12.02 20.35 -16.22
C LEU A 286 12.59 19.08 -16.87
N LEU A 287 12.82 19.09 -18.19
CA LEU A 287 13.45 18.00 -18.92
C LEU A 287 14.90 17.75 -18.46
N TYR A 288 15.65 18.82 -18.17
CA TYR A 288 17.01 18.74 -17.63
C TYR A 288 17.01 18.13 -16.22
N GLU A 289 16.10 18.57 -15.34
CA GLU A 289 15.96 18.00 -14.00
C GLU A 289 15.53 16.52 -14.02
N ALA A 290 14.58 16.16 -14.89
CA ALA A 290 14.16 14.76 -15.08
C ALA A 290 15.33 13.87 -15.56
N ARG A 291 16.16 14.36 -16.49
CA ARG A 291 17.36 13.64 -16.96
C ARG A 291 18.40 13.47 -15.87
N ARG A 292 18.64 14.50 -15.04
CA ARG A 292 19.58 14.43 -13.92
C ARG A 292 19.12 13.42 -12.86
N LEU A 293 17.83 13.37 -12.58
CA LEU A 293 17.25 12.38 -11.67
C LEU A 293 17.28 10.96 -12.26
N HIS A 294 17.11 10.79 -13.57
CA HIS A 294 17.31 9.51 -14.25
C HIS A 294 18.77 9.04 -14.19
N GLN A 295 19.75 9.94 -14.33
CA GLN A 295 21.16 9.58 -14.12
C GLN A 295 21.44 9.17 -12.66
N LEU A 296 20.87 9.88 -11.68
CA LEU A 296 20.93 9.48 -10.26
C LEU A 296 20.34 8.07 -10.03
N ARG A 297 19.25 7.72 -10.72
CA ARG A 297 18.69 6.35 -10.70
C ARG A 297 19.71 5.30 -11.16
N GLN A 298 20.41 5.56 -12.26
CA GLN A 298 21.42 4.63 -12.78
C GLN A 298 22.61 4.47 -11.83
N ILE A 299 22.96 5.52 -11.10
CA ILE A 299 24.02 5.50 -10.08
C ILE A 299 23.57 4.73 -8.83
N LEU A 300 22.35 4.94 -8.35
CA LEU A 300 21.83 4.29 -7.15
C LEU A 300 21.53 2.79 -7.34
N LEU A 301 21.21 2.36 -8.56
CA LEU A 301 20.98 0.94 -8.88
C LEU A 301 22.28 0.16 -9.13
N ARG A 302 23.38 0.85 -9.43
CA ARG A 302 24.72 0.26 -9.48
C ARG A 302 25.31 0.41 -8.08
N GLY A 303 25.16 -0.61 -7.24
CA GLY A 303 25.85 -0.66 -5.94
C GLY A 303 27.36 -0.40 -6.06
N PRO A 304 28.07 -0.12 -4.96
CA PRO A 304 29.49 0.23 -4.99
C PRO A 304 30.24 -0.83 -5.79
N ARG A 305 30.94 -0.39 -6.84
CA ARG A 305 31.86 -1.26 -7.58
C ARG A 305 32.93 -1.68 -6.58
N SER A 306 32.93 -2.95 -6.20
CA SER A 306 34.08 -3.60 -5.58
C SER A 306 35.27 -3.36 -6.51
N GLY A 307 36.22 -2.56 -6.01
CA GLY A 307 37.54 -2.39 -6.62
C GLY A 307 38.37 -3.66 -6.47
#